data_AF-F8PU96-F1
#
_entry.id   AF-F8PU96-F1
#
_cell.length_a   1.000
_cell.length_b   1.000
_cell.length_c   1.000
_cell.angle_alpha   90.00
_cell.angle_beta   90.00
_cell.angle_gamma   90.00
#
_symmetry.space_group_name_H-M   'P 1'
#
loop_
_entity.id
_entity.type
_entity.pdbx_description
1 polymer ?
#
loop_
_entity_poly.entity_id
_entity_poly.type
_entity_poly.pdbx_seq_one_letter_code
_entity_poly.pdbx_strand_id
1 'polypeptide(L)'
;MFDNHLESIIEFFTQTNTQPSQFLLLILQDPHYNHHLIIQDLLTLFPAILAVFFNHLSLTIQMKEVVLKWAKHILEKQCIQEIRVLVRKNTGWHFNARKATTDQLEKFCMKEMAAKYKSDAPVLWDILDTLLDGDLDRSIDGPDTTMNEMDLEGMAKVLFQDKESRASKTRERQKAAIVVHDITPQGLRCSQKLWIKSSLNPTITAVNPRQKQTYKDLLAVISRNGEEDIHQSYNTWKFLHDLCHYGPSYFSRFKSQLKGPPVIKQILVVKPPIIAARAMDINNSTISGNIHAVVDLLAQDGFDVGNESEPEENDLEDYVVLFHGDLGMRTSPGRPTTSSDRGNTLGPVSTCDFCA
;
A
#
# COMPACT_ATOMS: atom_id res chain seq x y z
N MET A 1 28.15 57.31 23.43
CA MET A 1 28.34 56.47 24.64
C MET A 1 28.80 55.05 24.26
N PHE A 2 28.21 54.42 23.23
CA PHE A 2 28.69 53.14 22.71
C PHE A 2 30.14 53.15 22.21
N ASP A 3 30.59 54.23 21.57
CA ASP A 3 31.96 54.33 21.02
C ASP A 3 33.03 54.20 22.13
N ASN A 4 32.81 54.83 23.29
CA ASN A 4 33.74 54.76 24.42
C ASN A 4 33.89 53.33 24.99
N HIS A 5 32.84 52.50 24.91
CA HIS A 5 32.90 51.11 25.38
C HIS A 5 33.64 50.22 24.40
N LEU A 6 33.45 50.42 23.10
CA LEU A 6 34.16 49.66 22.08
C LEU A 6 35.67 49.93 22.13
N GLU A 7 36.05 51.21 22.27
CA GLU A 7 37.45 51.61 22.44
C GLU A 7 38.08 50.97 23.68
N SER A 8 37.36 50.96 24.81
CA SER A 8 37.83 50.32 26.05
C SER A 8 38.05 48.82 25.89
N ILE A 9 37.17 48.13 25.14
CA ILE A 9 37.28 46.69 24.88
C ILE A 9 38.48 46.41 23.95
N ILE A 10 38.67 47.23 22.92
CA ILE A 10 39.82 47.11 22.00
C ILE A 10 41.13 47.36 22.75
N GLU A 11 41.16 48.36 23.61
CA GLU A 11 42.33 48.67 24.44
C GLU A 11 42.66 47.49 25.38
N PHE A 12 41.65 46.89 26.01
CA PHE A 12 41.83 45.71 26.84
C PHE A 12 42.47 44.53 26.09
N PHE A 13 41.97 44.21 24.88
CA PHE A 13 42.57 43.15 24.05
C PHE A 13 44.02 43.48 23.65
N THR A 14 44.30 44.76 23.40
CA THR A 14 45.64 45.25 23.05
C THR A 14 46.60 45.12 24.24
N GLN A 15 46.18 45.55 25.43
CA GLN A 15 46.98 45.48 26.66
C GLN A 15 47.26 44.04 27.09
N THR A 16 46.30 43.13 26.88
CA THR A 16 46.43 41.71 27.24
C THR A 16 47.09 40.86 26.15
N ASN A 17 47.49 41.46 25.01
CA ASN A 17 48.02 40.77 23.84
C ASN A 17 47.14 39.56 23.40
N THR A 18 45.83 39.66 23.60
CA THR A 18 44.89 38.59 23.29
C THR A 18 44.14 38.94 22.03
N GLN A 19 44.26 38.10 21.00
CA GLN A 19 43.51 38.28 19.77
C GLN A 19 42.01 38.02 20.03
N PRO A 20 41.09 38.90 19.58
CA PRO A 20 39.65 38.70 19.77
C PRO A 20 39.15 37.35 19.25
N SER A 21 39.69 36.87 18.12
CA SER A 21 39.39 35.55 17.57
C SER A 21 39.83 34.41 18.49
N GLN A 22 41.02 34.51 19.08
CA GLN A 22 41.53 33.51 20.02
C GLN A 22 40.73 33.50 21.32
N PHE A 23 40.33 34.66 21.82
CA PHE A 23 39.45 34.78 22.97
C PHE A 23 38.09 34.10 22.73
N LEU A 24 37.46 34.38 21.58
CA LEU A 24 36.22 33.73 21.18
C LEU A 24 36.38 32.21 21.06
N LEU A 25 37.48 31.74 20.46
CA LEU A 25 37.76 30.30 20.34
C LEU A 25 37.94 29.65 21.72
N LEU A 26 38.67 30.27 22.64
CA LEU A 26 38.88 29.75 23.99
C LEU A 26 37.57 29.62 24.76
N ILE A 27 36.72 30.65 24.69
CA ILE A 27 35.40 30.63 25.35
C ILE A 27 34.49 29.56 24.73
N LEU A 28 34.46 29.44 23.40
CA LEU A 28 33.60 28.48 22.70
C LEU A 28 34.08 27.02 22.82
N GLN A 29 35.36 26.78 23.10
CA GLN A 29 35.94 25.43 23.20
C GLN A 29 35.92 24.89 24.63
N ASP A 30 35.92 25.75 25.65
CA ASP A 30 35.96 25.33 27.05
C ASP A 30 34.53 25.01 27.56
N PRO A 31 34.24 23.73 27.92
CA PRO A 31 32.92 23.31 28.37
C PRO A 31 32.41 24.04 29.62
N HIS A 32 33.29 24.63 30.42
CA HIS A 32 32.92 25.39 31.63
C HIS A 32 32.06 26.61 31.31
N TYR A 33 32.17 27.17 30.10
CA TYR A 33 31.41 28.36 29.70
C TYR A 33 30.13 28.05 28.90
N ASN A 34 29.81 26.77 28.63
CA ASN A 34 28.66 26.38 27.81
C ASN A 34 27.32 26.93 28.29
N HIS A 35 27.20 27.28 29.58
CA HIS A 35 25.97 27.80 30.18
C HIS A 35 26.11 29.27 30.61
N HIS A 36 27.24 29.90 30.29
CA HIS A 36 27.48 31.29 30.60
C HIS A 36 26.59 32.18 29.71
N LEU A 37 26.03 33.25 30.30
CA LEU A 37 25.11 34.17 29.59
C LEU A 37 25.72 34.74 28.31
N ILE A 38 27.03 35.01 28.32
CA ILE A 38 27.76 35.51 27.14
C ILE A 38 27.74 34.49 25.98
N ILE A 39 27.85 33.19 26.25
CA ILE A 39 27.78 32.18 25.18
C ILE A 39 26.35 32.07 24.65
N GLN A 40 25.34 32.10 25.52
CA GLN A 40 23.94 32.05 25.09
C GLN A 40 23.56 33.26 24.23
N ASP A 41 24.01 34.45 24.63
CA ASP A 41 23.83 35.69 23.85
C ASP A 41 24.55 35.60 22.50
N LEU A 42 25.83 35.17 22.50
CA LEU A 42 26.61 34.97 21.29
C LEU A 42 25.96 33.96 20.32
N LEU A 43 25.44 32.84 20.82
CA LEU A 43 24.75 31.83 20.01
C LEU A 43 23.43 32.35 19.44
N THR A 44 22.69 33.14 20.23
CA THR A 44 21.42 33.75 19.82
C THR A 44 21.66 34.81 18.73
N LEU A 45 22.74 35.59 18.85
CA LEU A 45 23.12 36.62 17.88
C LEU A 45 23.92 36.08 16.69
N PHE A 46 24.39 34.83 16.74
CA PHE A 46 25.26 34.24 15.73
C PHE A 46 24.71 34.34 14.30
N PRO A 47 23.40 34.07 14.02
CA PRO A 47 22.86 34.25 12.67
C PRO A 47 22.93 35.70 12.19
N ALA A 48 22.66 36.68 13.06
CA ALA A 48 22.74 38.09 12.73
C ALA A 48 24.19 38.53 12.49
N ILE A 49 25.13 38.04 13.32
CA ILE A 49 26.57 38.27 13.14
C ILE A 49 27.04 37.72 11.80
N LEU A 50 26.67 36.47 11.46
CA LEU A 50 26.98 35.88 10.16
C LEU A 50 26.35 36.66 9.01
N ALA A 51 25.11 37.11 9.15
CA ALA A 51 24.44 37.94 8.13
C ALA A 51 25.16 39.27 7.93
N VAL A 52 25.63 39.92 9.00
CA VAL A 52 26.46 41.14 8.91
C VAL A 52 27.77 40.82 8.19
N PHE A 53 28.48 39.75 8.54
CA PHE A 53 29.69 39.33 7.84
C PHE A 53 29.44 39.02 6.35
N PHE A 54 28.28 38.45 6.03
CA PHE A 54 27.92 38.12 4.66
C PHE A 54 27.51 39.37 3.84
N ASN A 55 26.86 40.34 4.46
CA ASN A 55 26.31 41.53 3.80
C ASN A 55 27.25 42.75 3.81
N HIS A 56 28.26 42.78 4.68
CA HIS A 56 29.15 43.92 4.79
C HIS A 56 29.98 44.09 3.51
N LEU A 57 29.70 45.17 2.77
CA LEU A 57 30.19 45.45 1.42
C LEU A 57 31.73 45.42 1.28
N SER A 58 32.46 45.70 2.37
CA SER A 58 33.92 45.76 2.38
C SER A 58 34.60 44.42 2.67
N LEU A 59 33.85 43.39 3.10
CA LEU A 59 34.42 42.05 3.24
C LEU A 59 34.60 41.48 1.83
N THR A 60 35.86 41.41 1.44
CA THR A 60 36.34 40.91 0.14
C THR A 60 35.59 39.66 -0.33
N ILE A 61 35.45 39.49 -1.65
CA ILE A 61 34.94 38.27 -2.32
C ILE A 61 35.49 36.98 -1.67
N GLN A 62 36.74 37.03 -1.21
CA GLN A 62 37.43 35.96 -0.50
C GLN A 62 36.71 35.51 0.80
N MET A 63 36.18 36.42 1.62
CA MET A 63 35.48 36.05 2.86
C MET A 63 34.18 35.31 2.55
N LYS A 64 33.40 35.78 1.56
CA LYS A 64 32.19 35.09 1.11
C LYS A 64 32.51 33.68 0.62
N GLU A 65 33.57 33.54 -0.18
CA GLU A 65 34.02 32.25 -0.67
C GLU A 65 34.43 31.30 0.48
N VAL A 66 35.19 31.80 1.46
CA VAL A 66 35.60 31.03 2.65
C VAL A 66 34.39 30.58 3.46
N VAL A 67 33.44 31.48 3.73
CA VAL A 67 32.22 31.16 4.49
C VAL A 67 31.34 30.16 3.74
N LEU A 68 31.13 30.34 2.43
CA LEU A 68 30.35 29.40 1.62
C LEU A 68 31.03 28.02 1.52
N LYS A 69 32.35 27.99 1.36
CA LYS A 69 33.13 26.74 1.32
C LYS A 69 33.05 26.00 2.66
N TRP A 70 33.14 26.72 3.78
CA TRP A 70 32.96 26.15 5.11
C TRP A 70 31.52 25.64 5.30
N ALA A 71 30.51 26.45 5.00
CA ALA A 71 29.10 26.06 5.13
C ALA A 71 28.78 24.82 4.30
N LYS A 72 29.22 24.79 3.03
CA LYS A 72 29.13 23.61 2.16
C LYS A 72 29.77 22.38 2.80
N HIS A 73 31.00 22.51 3.32
CA HIS A 73 31.71 21.39 3.93
C HIS A 73 30.97 20.83 5.16
N ILE A 74 30.44 21.70 6.02
CA ILE A 74 29.64 21.29 7.18
C ILE A 74 28.36 20.58 6.73
N LEU A 75 27.67 21.13 5.74
CA LEU A 75 26.44 20.56 5.19
C LEU A 75 26.69 19.18 4.57
N GLU A 76 27.73 19.03 3.75
CA GLU A 76 28.13 17.75 3.16
C GLU A 76 28.43 16.71 4.24
N LYS A 77 29.17 17.09 5.28
CA LYS A 77 29.50 16.18 6.39
C LYS A 77 28.24 15.70 7.12
N GLN A 78 27.29 16.60 7.37
CA GLN A 78 26.02 16.28 8.02
C GLN A 78 25.16 15.37 7.14
N CYS A 79 24.99 15.71 5.85
CA CYS A 79 24.25 14.89 4.89
C CYS A 79 24.85 13.49 4.74
N ILE A 80 26.19 13.38 4.65
CA ILE A 80 26.86 12.07 4.58
C ILE A 80 26.56 11.23 5.83
N GLN A 81 26.54 11.86 7.01
CA GLN A 81 26.24 11.16 8.25
C GLN A 81 24.80 10.66 8.28
N GLU A 82 23.85 11.49 7.85
CA GLU A 82 22.43 11.14 7.76
C GLU A 82 22.18 10.04 6.71
N ILE A 83 22.79 10.14 5.52
CA ILE A 83 22.76 9.08 4.50
C ILE A 83 23.30 7.77 5.08
N ARG A 84 24.40 7.82 5.84
CA ARG A 84 24.94 6.62 6.51
C ARG A 84 23.98 6.04 7.53
N VAL A 85 23.16 6.85 8.21
CA VAL A 85 22.11 6.35 9.10
C VAL A 85 21.04 5.64 8.28
N LEU A 86 20.51 6.29 7.25
CA LEU A 86 19.45 5.74 6.39
C LEU A 86 19.87 4.43 5.71
N VAL A 87 21.11 4.34 5.23
CA VAL A 87 21.63 3.18 4.49
C VAL A 87 22.01 2.00 5.41
N ARG A 88 21.87 2.09 6.73
CA ARG A 88 22.08 0.89 7.59
C ARG A 88 20.95 -0.12 7.39
N LYS A 89 21.26 -1.43 7.48
CA LYS A 89 20.25 -2.48 7.30
C LYS A 89 19.17 -2.50 8.39
N ASN A 90 19.51 -2.05 9.60
CA ASN A 90 18.63 -2.09 10.77
C ASN A 90 17.57 -0.98 10.79
N THR A 91 17.68 0.01 9.91
CA THR A 91 16.69 1.11 9.82
C THR A 91 15.46 0.71 9.02
N GLY A 92 15.42 -0.47 8.39
CA GLY A 92 14.26 -0.93 7.62
C GLY A 92 14.07 -0.22 6.28
N TRP A 93 15.00 0.65 5.87
CA TRP A 93 14.99 1.34 4.57
C TRP A 93 15.38 0.44 3.39
N HIS A 94 15.91 -0.76 3.67
CA HIS A 94 16.31 -1.72 2.65
C HIS A 94 15.14 -2.60 2.25
N PHE A 95 14.43 -2.21 1.20
CA PHE A 95 13.41 -3.06 0.59
C PHE A 95 14.05 -4.00 -0.44
N ASN A 96 14.19 -5.28 -0.10
CA ASN A 96 14.61 -6.29 -1.06
C ASN A 96 13.37 -6.97 -1.66
N ALA A 97 12.98 -6.55 -2.87
CA ALA A 97 11.81 -7.07 -3.56
C ALA A 97 11.80 -8.61 -3.71
N ARG A 98 12.98 -9.26 -3.80
CA ARG A 98 13.08 -10.73 -3.90
C ARG A 98 12.85 -11.45 -2.57
N LYS A 99 12.96 -10.76 -1.44
CA LYS A 99 12.78 -11.31 -0.08
C LYS A 99 11.56 -10.72 0.64
N ALA A 100 10.83 -9.81 -0.01
CA ALA A 100 9.66 -9.19 0.57
C ALA A 100 8.57 -10.25 0.78
N THR A 101 8.08 -10.34 2.01
CA THR A 101 6.92 -11.17 2.36
C THR A 101 5.62 -10.42 2.04
N THR A 102 4.52 -11.15 1.89
CA THR A 102 3.18 -10.55 1.72
C THR A 102 2.85 -9.61 2.87
N ASP A 103 3.13 -10.01 4.12
CA ASP A 103 2.96 -9.16 5.30
C ASP A 103 3.75 -7.84 5.24
N GLN A 104 4.98 -7.87 4.71
CA GLN A 104 5.79 -6.66 4.57
C GLN A 104 5.24 -5.72 3.51
N LEU A 105 4.68 -6.26 2.43
CA LEU A 105 4.00 -5.48 1.39
C LEU A 105 2.70 -4.86 1.91
N GLU A 106 1.92 -5.62 2.69
CA GLU A 106 0.66 -5.14 3.29
C GLU A 106 0.89 -4.08 4.37
N LYS A 107 1.94 -4.23 5.17
CA LYS A 107 2.31 -3.27 6.23
C LYS A 107 3.13 -2.09 5.71
N PHE A 108 3.51 -2.07 4.44
CA PHE A 108 4.30 -0.98 3.88
C PHE A 108 3.48 0.31 3.83
N CYS A 109 3.90 1.34 4.58
CA CYS A 109 3.25 2.64 4.62
C CYS A 109 4.21 3.75 4.24
N MET A 110 3.96 4.43 3.11
CA MET A 110 4.80 5.53 2.65
C MET A 110 4.81 6.72 3.63
N LYS A 111 3.69 6.96 4.33
CA LYS A 111 3.59 8.00 5.37
C LYS A 111 4.54 7.75 6.53
N GLU A 112 4.57 6.52 7.03
CA GLU A 112 5.47 6.13 8.12
C GLU A 112 6.92 6.22 7.69
N MET A 113 7.23 5.81 6.45
CA MET A 113 8.56 6.01 5.89
C MET A 113 8.91 7.49 5.82
N ALA A 114 8.11 8.35 5.18
CA ALA A 114 8.43 9.77 5.08
C ALA A 114 8.65 10.42 6.46
N ALA A 115 7.80 10.11 7.44
CA ALA A 115 7.98 10.56 8.83
C ALA A 115 9.31 10.07 9.43
N LYS A 116 9.65 8.80 9.19
CA LYS A 116 10.92 8.23 9.62
C LYS A 116 12.11 8.85 8.91
N TYR A 117 12.01 9.19 7.62
CA TYR A 117 13.09 9.82 6.87
C TYR A 117 13.37 11.19 7.47
N LYS A 118 12.32 12.00 7.61
CA LYS A 118 12.41 13.31 8.26
C LYS A 118 13.01 13.23 9.68
N SER A 119 12.69 12.17 10.43
CA SER A 119 13.26 11.95 11.77
C SER A 119 14.73 11.49 11.75
N ASP A 120 15.09 10.58 10.86
CA ASP A 120 16.44 9.97 10.80
C ASP A 120 17.46 10.85 10.07
N ALA A 121 16.99 11.75 9.20
CA ALA A 121 17.80 12.61 8.35
C ALA A 121 17.13 13.99 8.09
N PRO A 122 16.95 14.80 9.15
CA PRO A 122 16.23 16.07 9.06
C PRO A 122 16.92 17.09 8.15
N VAL A 123 18.25 17.19 8.18
CA VAL A 123 18.98 18.19 7.37
C VAL A 123 18.89 17.83 5.88
N LEU A 124 19.04 16.55 5.54
CA LEU A 124 18.87 16.09 4.17
C LEU A 124 17.43 16.27 3.68
N TRP A 125 16.44 15.98 4.53
CA TRP A 125 15.04 16.22 4.21
C TRP A 125 14.78 17.70 3.90
N ASP A 126 15.24 18.62 4.75
CA ASP A 126 15.03 20.06 4.58
C ASP A 126 15.76 20.60 3.33
N ILE A 127 16.96 20.11 3.03
CA ILE A 127 17.66 20.46 1.78
C ILE A 127 16.86 19.98 0.57
N LEU A 128 16.35 18.75 0.58
CA LEU A 128 15.53 18.24 -0.52
C LEU A 128 14.26 19.06 -0.66
N ASP A 129 13.59 19.38 0.43
CA ASP A 129 12.38 20.22 0.41
C ASP A 129 12.71 21.60 -0.18
N THR A 130 13.79 22.25 0.27
CA THR A 130 14.23 23.56 -0.23
C THR A 130 14.65 23.52 -1.70
N LEU A 131 15.40 22.51 -2.14
CA LEU A 131 15.86 22.37 -3.53
C LEU A 131 14.70 22.10 -4.48
N LEU A 132 13.72 21.32 -4.03
CA LEU A 132 12.51 21.11 -4.79
C LEU A 132 11.67 22.41 -4.79
N ASP A 133 11.55 23.11 -3.67
CA ASP A 133 10.75 24.32 -3.55
C ASP A 133 11.31 25.55 -4.28
N GLY A 134 12.63 25.60 -4.49
CA GLY A 134 13.42 26.75 -4.94
C GLY A 134 13.08 27.37 -6.30
N ASP A 135 12.00 26.96 -6.96
CA ASP A 135 11.49 27.54 -8.22
C ASP A 135 10.20 28.38 -8.03
N LEU A 136 9.70 28.55 -6.80
CA LEU A 136 8.42 29.25 -6.56
C LEU A 136 8.50 30.76 -6.38
N ASP A 137 9.68 31.36 -6.24
CA ASP A 137 9.79 32.84 -6.09
C ASP A 137 9.60 33.58 -7.44
N ARG A 138 9.22 32.86 -8.49
CA ARG A 138 8.73 33.40 -9.75
C ARG A 138 7.36 32.80 -10.04
N SER A 139 6.29 33.40 -9.49
CA SER A 139 4.98 33.60 -10.14
C SER A 139 3.81 33.51 -9.13
N ILE A 140 3.15 34.66 -8.94
CA ILE A 140 1.71 34.87 -8.73
C ILE A 140 1.17 34.88 -7.29
N ASP A 141 0.82 36.11 -6.88
CA ASP A 141 -0.34 36.44 -6.05
C ASP A 141 -1.58 35.62 -6.48
N GLY A 142 -1.88 34.56 -5.74
CA GLY A 142 -3.11 33.78 -5.88
C GLY A 142 -3.83 33.70 -4.53
N PRO A 143 -5.15 33.92 -4.46
CA PRO A 143 -5.84 34.11 -3.20
C PRO A 143 -5.92 32.81 -2.40
N ASP A 144 -5.71 32.98 -1.10
CA ASP A 144 -5.95 32.02 -0.03
C ASP A 144 -7.25 31.25 -0.27
N THR A 145 -7.11 30.01 -0.73
CA THR A 145 -8.25 29.09 -0.92
C THR A 145 -8.24 28.11 0.24
N THR A 146 -8.87 28.52 1.33
CA THR A 146 -9.36 27.62 2.38
C THR A 146 -10.43 26.71 1.78
N MET A 147 -10.02 25.62 1.13
CA MET A 147 -10.95 24.58 0.69
C MET A 147 -11.27 23.66 1.88
N ASN A 148 -12.56 23.64 2.21
CA ASN A 148 -13.19 22.73 3.15
C ASN A 148 -12.70 21.29 2.94
N GLU A 149 -12.21 20.73 4.03
CA GLU A 149 -11.92 19.33 4.25
C GLU A 149 -13.17 18.49 3.90
N MET A 150 -13.14 17.85 2.74
CA MET A 150 -14.18 16.93 2.32
C MET A 150 -14.03 15.67 3.17
N ASP A 151 -14.97 15.50 4.11
CA ASP A 151 -15.06 14.41 5.08
C ASP A 151 -15.11 13.02 4.41
N LEU A 152 -13.92 12.46 4.13
CA LEU A 152 -13.74 11.07 3.69
C LEU A 152 -14.07 10.06 4.81
N GLU A 153 -14.14 10.48 6.07
CA GLU A 153 -14.52 9.64 7.21
C GLU A 153 -16.03 9.32 7.18
N GLY A 154 -16.84 10.24 6.65
CA GLY A 154 -18.26 10.03 6.39
C GLY A 154 -18.56 8.90 5.40
N MET A 155 -17.74 8.73 4.35
CA MET A 155 -17.95 7.66 3.36
C MET A 155 -17.51 6.27 3.84
N ALA A 156 -16.46 6.20 4.67
CA ALA A 156 -16.09 4.94 5.33
C ALA A 156 -17.19 4.48 6.30
N LYS A 157 -17.91 5.40 6.96
CA LYS A 157 -19.05 5.06 7.82
C LYS A 157 -20.24 4.47 7.05
N VAL A 158 -20.51 4.92 5.83
CA VAL A 158 -21.63 4.39 5.01
C VAL A 158 -21.35 2.96 4.52
N LEU A 159 -20.09 2.61 4.30
CA LEU A 159 -19.71 1.26 3.83
C LEU A 159 -19.57 0.22 4.95
N PHE A 160 -19.46 0.64 6.22
CA PHE A 160 -19.20 -0.25 7.36
C PHE A 160 -20.21 -0.14 8.53
N GLN A 161 -21.33 0.55 8.35
CA GLN A 161 -22.47 0.49 9.29
C GLN A 161 -23.26 -0.82 9.11
N ASP A 162 -22.66 -1.92 9.53
CA ASP A 162 -23.39 -3.13 9.95
C ASP A 162 -22.55 -3.81 11.04
N LYS A 163 -22.34 -3.10 12.15
CA LYS A 163 -21.94 -3.70 13.43
C LYS A 163 -23.16 -3.71 14.33
N GLU A 164 -24.14 -4.53 13.98
CA GLU A 164 -25.13 -4.99 14.94
C GLU A 164 -24.46 -5.90 15.98
N SER A 165 -24.93 -5.70 17.21
CA SER A 165 -24.47 -6.28 18.46
C SER A 165 -24.36 -7.82 18.42
N ARG A 166 -23.20 -8.31 18.89
CA ARG A 166 -23.01 -9.70 19.32
C ARG A 166 -23.94 -10.05 20.49
N ALA A 167 -25.17 -10.46 20.19
CA ALA A 167 -26.01 -11.26 21.09
C ALA A 167 -27.26 -11.82 20.38
N SER A 168 -27.12 -12.47 19.22
CA SER A 168 -28.07 -13.49 18.78
C SER A 168 -27.42 -14.44 17.78
N LYS A 169 -27.36 -15.71 18.19
CA LYS A 169 -26.79 -16.83 17.46
C LYS A 169 -27.74 -17.27 16.34
N THR A 170 -27.12 -17.60 15.20
CA THR A 170 -27.60 -18.55 14.17
C THR A 170 -28.79 -18.13 13.30
N ARG A 171 -28.54 -17.19 12.37
CA ARG A 171 -29.14 -17.24 11.03
C ARG A 171 -28.28 -16.40 10.09
N GLU A 172 -27.19 -17.01 9.67
CA GLU A 172 -26.34 -16.45 8.61
C GLU A 172 -27.16 -16.46 7.31
N ARG A 173 -27.76 -15.31 6.99
CA ARG A 173 -28.33 -15.09 5.66
C ARG A 173 -27.15 -14.99 4.71
N GLN A 174 -26.84 -16.08 4.02
CA GLN A 174 -25.90 -16.09 2.91
C GLN A 174 -26.39 -15.08 1.87
N LYS A 175 -25.73 -13.92 1.78
CA LYS A 175 -25.99 -12.93 0.74
C LYS A 175 -25.12 -13.32 -0.45
N ALA A 176 -25.74 -13.86 -1.50
CA ALA A 176 -25.04 -14.11 -2.77
C ALA A 176 -24.85 -12.77 -3.51
N ALA A 177 -23.62 -12.50 -3.93
CA ALA A 177 -23.30 -11.38 -4.81
C ALA A 177 -22.78 -11.96 -6.12
N ILE A 178 -23.65 -12.00 -7.12
CA ILE A 178 -23.28 -12.30 -8.50
C ILE A 178 -22.60 -11.05 -9.06
N VAL A 179 -21.38 -11.21 -9.56
CA VAL A 179 -20.69 -10.15 -10.30
C VAL A 179 -21.33 -10.06 -11.69
N VAL A 180 -22.24 -9.09 -11.87
CA VAL A 180 -22.92 -8.85 -13.14
C VAL A 180 -22.01 -8.03 -14.05
N HIS A 181 -21.20 -8.71 -14.85
CA HIS A 181 -20.31 -8.09 -15.83
C HIS A 181 -20.80 -8.35 -17.25
N ASP A 182 -21.76 -7.61 -17.79
CA ASP A 182 -22.28 -7.79 -19.17
C ASP A 182 -22.64 -9.26 -19.54
N ILE A 183 -22.76 -10.13 -18.54
CA ILE A 183 -23.11 -11.54 -18.71
C ILE A 183 -24.62 -11.54 -18.89
N THR A 184 -25.04 -11.60 -20.14
CA THR A 184 -26.43 -11.90 -20.46
C THR A 184 -26.70 -13.38 -20.15
N PRO A 185 -27.95 -13.77 -19.85
CA PRO A 185 -28.32 -15.19 -19.75
C PRO A 185 -27.86 -16.01 -20.98
N GLN A 186 -27.84 -15.39 -22.16
CA GLN A 186 -27.35 -16.00 -23.38
C GLN A 186 -25.84 -16.31 -23.35
N GLY A 187 -25.04 -15.50 -22.66
CA GLY A 187 -23.62 -15.74 -22.46
C GLY A 187 -23.34 -16.99 -21.61
N LEU A 188 -24.27 -17.36 -20.73
CA LEU A 188 -24.19 -18.58 -19.92
C LEU A 188 -24.65 -19.83 -20.68
N ARG A 189 -25.29 -19.70 -21.86
CA ARG A 189 -25.67 -20.82 -22.74
C ARG A 189 -24.46 -21.43 -23.46
N CYS A 190 -23.48 -21.90 -22.70
CA CYS A 190 -22.23 -22.43 -23.22
C CYS A 190 -21.73 -23.68 -22.49
N SER A 191 -22.59 -24.36 -21.73
CA SER A 191 -22.28 -25.60 -21.02
C SER A 191 -21.64 -26.64 -21.95
N GLN A 192 -22.23 -26.90 -23.12
CA GLN A 192 -21.75 -27.90 -24.07
C GLN A 192 -20.37 -27.53 -24.64
N LYS A 193 -20.18 -26.24 -24.94
CA LYS A 193 -18.87 -25.72 -25.41
C LYS A 193 -17.79 -25.84 -24.34
N LEU A 194 -18.15 -25.67 -23.06
CA LEU A 194 -17.24 -25.86 -21.93
C LEU A 194 -16.98 -27.35 -21.68
N TRP A 195 -17.99 -28.20 -21.72
CA TRP A 195 -17.88 -29.64 -21.52
C TRP A 195 -16.98 -30.30 -22.57
N ILE A 196 -17.14 -29.95 -23.85
CA ILE A 196 -16.26 -30.40 -24.94
C ILE A 196 -14.80 -29.96 -24.73
N LYS A 197 -14.56 -28.88 -23.98
CA LYS A 197 -13.21 -28.36 -23.67
C LYS A 197 -12.68 -28.80 -22.31
N SER A 198 -13.51 -29.42 -21.47
CA SER A 198 -13.18 -29.77 -20.09
C SER A 198 -12.25 -30.96 -20.04
N SER A 199 -11.21 -30.90 -19.22
CA SER A 199 -10.33 -32.05 -18.98
C SER A 199 -11.02 -33.21 -18.28
N LEU A 200 -12.21 -32.99 -17.72
CA LEU A 200 -13.02 -34.02 -17.06
C LEU A 200 -13.92 -34.79 -18.03
N ASN A 201 -14.01 -34.38 -19.30
CA ASN A 201 -14.85 -35.06 -20.27
C ASN A 201 -14.17 -36.35 -20.76
N PRO A 202 -14.71 -37.55 -20.44
CA PRO A 202 -14.07 -38.83 -20.77
C PRO A 202 -14.01 -39.12 -22.27
N THR A 203 -14.77 -38.38 -23.08
CA THR A 203 -14.80 -38.54 -24.55
C THR A 203 -13.64 -37.85 -25.25
N ILE A 204 -12.85 -37.02 -24.55
CA ILE A 204 -11.68 -36.37 -25.12
C ILE A 204 -10.54 -37.39 -25.20
N THR A 205 -10.37 -37.99 -26.38
CA THR A 205 -9.19 -38.79 -26.71
C THR A 205 -7.97 -37.88 -26.59
N ALA A 206 -7.04 -38.23 -25.70
CA ALA A 206 -5.95 -37.38 -25.19
C ALA A 206 -4.88 -36.98 -26.23
N VAL A 207 -5.28 -36.32 -27.32
CA VAL A 207 -4.36 -35.92 -28.40
C VAL A 207 -3.62 -34.62 -28.05
N ASN A 208 -4.05 -33.87 -27.03
CA ASN A 208 -3.26 -32.80 -26.41
C ASN A 208 -3.80 -32.48 -25.01
N PRO A 209 -3.14 -32.91 -23.91
CA PRO A 209 -3.51 -32.45 -22.58
C PRO A 209 -3.31 -30.94 -22.54
N ARG A 210 -4.40 -30.18 -22.54
CA ARG A 210 -4.32 -28.73 -22.38
C ARG A 210 -3.61 -28.43 -21.07
N GLN A 211 -2.63 -27.55 -21.15
CA GLN A 211 -1.94 -27.03 -19.98
C GLN A 211 -2.99 -26.43 -19.03
N LYS A 212 -2.99 -26.89 -17.77
CA LYS A 212 -3.93 -26.43 -16.74
C LYS A 212 -3.84 -24.90 -16.67
N GLN A 213 -4.92 -24.23 -17.05
CA GLN A 213 -4.98 -22.78 -16.94
C GLN A 213 -5.04 -22.39 -15.47
N THR A 214 -4.17 -21.48 -15.08
CA THR A 214 -4.06 -20.91 -13.74
C THR A 214 -4.57 -19.47 -13.77
N TYR A 215 -4.73 -18.85 -12.59
CA TYR A 215 -5.07 -17.42 -12.51
C TYR A 215 -4.05 -16.53 -13.27
N LYS A 216 -2.81 -16.99 -13.46
CA LYS A 216 -1.80 -16.27 -14.25
C LYS A 216 -2.16 -16.21 -15.72
N ASP A 217 -2.83 -17.22 -16.24
CA ASP A 217 -3.31 -17.23 -17.63
C ASP A 217 -4.45 -16.22 -17.80
N LEU A 218 -5.29 -16.02 -16.77
CA LEU A 218 -6.29 -14.94 -16.75
C LEU A 218 -5.62 -13.56 -16.75
N LEU A 219 -4.55 -13.37 -15.97
CA LEU A 219 -3.77 -12.12 -16.01
C LEU A 219 -3.17 -11.89 -17.40
N ALA A 220 -2.68 -12.95 -18.06
CA ALA A 220 -2.16 -12.87 -19.43
C ALA A 220 -3.25 -12.51 -20.46
N VAL A 221 -4.50 -12.93 -20.25
CA VAL A 221 -5.64 -12.52 -21.09
C VAL A 221 -5.90 -11.02 -20.98
N ILE A 222 -5.75 -10.44 -19.78
CA ILE A 222 -5.88 -8.99 -19.57
C ILE A 222 -4.72 -8.25 -20.28
N SER A 223 -3.49 -8.74 -20.18
CA SER A 223 -2.32 -8.12 -20.83
C SER A 223 -2.36 -8.16 -22.37
N ARG A 224 -2.96 -9.20 -22.98
CA ARG A 224 -2.95 -9.40 -24.44
C ARG A 224 -3.78 -8.39 -25.24
N ASN A 225 -4.66 -7.62 -24.59
CA ASN A 225 -5.49 -6.63 -25.28
C ASN A 225 -4.73 -5.32 -25.61
N GLY A 226 -3.39 -5.29 -25.47
CA GLY A 226 -2.59 -4.08 -25.64
C GLY A 226 -2.63 -3.14 -24.42
N GLU A 227 -3.24 -3.59 -23.32
CA GLU A 227 -3.35 -2.89 -22.05
C GLU A 227 -2.15 -3.14 -21.12
N GLU A 228 -0.95 -3.34 -21.69
CA GLU A 228 0.28 -3.62 -20.92
C GLU A 228 0.64 -2.51 -19.91
N ASP A 229 0.03 -1.33 -20.01
CA ASP A 229 0.28 -0.22 -19.08
C ASP A 229 -0.77 -0.10 -17.96
N ILE A 230 -1.73 -1.00 -17.80
CA ILE A 230 -2.78 -0.77 -16.79
C ILE A 230 -2.24 -0.87 -15.34
N HIS A 231 -1.49 -1.92 -15.04
CA HIS A 231 -0.85 -2.07 -13.73
C HIS A 231 0.20 -0.99 -13.50
N GLN A 232 0.95 -0.65 -14.54
CA GLN A 232 2.00 0.36 -14.47
C GLN A 232 1.40 1.78 -14.32
N SER A 233 0.29 2.08 -14.99
CA SER A 233 -0.49 3.31 -14.83
C SER A 233 -1.07 3.43 -13.42
N TYR A 234 -1.64 2.36 -12.86
CA TYR A 234 -2.12 2.38 -11.47
C TYR A 234 -0.97 2.57 -10.47
N ASN A 235 0.13 1.83 -10.65
CA ASN A 235 1.31 1.95 -9.78
C ASN A 235 1.94 3.35 -9.88
N THR A 236 2.01 3.92 -11.08
CA THR A 236 2.48 5.29 -11.34
C THR A 236 1.58 6.29 -10.65
N TRP A 237 0.25 6.16 -10.83
CA TRP A 237 -0.72 6.99 -10.15
C TRP A 237 -0.58 6.89 -8.63
N LYS A 238 -0.47 5.67 -8.09
CA LYS A 238 -0.34 5.43 -6.64
C LYS A 238 0.95 6.02 -6.08
N PHE A 239 2.05 5.90 -6.82
CA PHE A 239 3.32 6.53 -6.44
C PHE A 239 3.20 8.05 -6.42
N LEU A 240 2.62 8.66 -7.46
CA LEU A 240 2.38 10.10 -7.51
C LEU A 240 1.42 10.56 -6.42
N HIS A 241 0.36 9.79 -6.16
CA HIS A 241 -0.58 10.02 -5.07
C HIS A 241 0.15 10.09 -3.73
N ASP A 242 0.95 9.08 -3.42
CA ASP A 242 1.63 9.00 -2.13
C ASP A 242 2.72 10.07 -2.01
N LEU A 243 3.41 10.40 -3.11
CA LEU A 243 4.36 11.50 -3.15
C LEU A 243 3.69 12.86 -2.88
N CYS A 244 2.51 13.12 -3.46
CA CYS A 244 1.77 14.37 -3.25
C CYS A 244 1.13 14.47 -1.85
N HIS A 245 0.76 13.34 -1.23
CA HIS A 245 0.06 13.34 0.06
C HIS A 245 0.98 13.19 1.27
N TYR A 246 2.12 12.52 1.08
CA TYR A 246 3.02 12.13 2.18
C TYR A 246 4.48 12.50 1.93
N GLY A 247 4.84 12.92 0.73
CA GLY A 247 6.19 13.36 0.39
C GLY A 247 6.52 14.77 0.89
N PRO A 248 7.67 15.33 0.44
CA PRO A 248 8.05 16.71 0.70
C PRO A 248 6.97 17.74 0.34
N SER A 249 6.96 18.89 1.02
CA SER A 249 5.97 19.97 0.87
C SER A 249 5.79 20.35 -0.59
N TYR A 250 6.90 20.36 -1.33
CA TYR A 250 6.94 20.59 -2.76
C TYR A 250 5.83 19.87 -3.52
N PHE A 251 5.64 18.57 -3.30
CA PHE A 251 4.73 17.76 -4.10
C PHE A 251 3.25 17.99 -3.77
N SER A 252 2.94 18.56 -2.60
CA SER A 252 1.56 18.85 -2.19
C SER A 252 0.83 19.77 -3.17
N ARG A 253 1.56 20.65 -3.87
CA ARG A 253 1.02 21.56 -4.89
C ARG A 253 0.35 20.83 -6.07
N PHE A 254 0.76 19.60 -6.36
CA PHE A 254 0.22 18.80 -7.46
C PHE A 254 -1.01 17.99 -7.05
N LYS A 255 -1.42 18.04 -5.77
CA LYS A 255 -2.56 17.27 -5.25
C LYS A 255 -3.85 17.58 -6.00
N SER A 256 -4.09 18.84 -6.37
CA SER A 256 -5.28 19.24 -7.17
C SER A 256 -5.18 18.84 -8.64
N GLN A 257 -3.98 18.60 -9.16
CA GLN A 257 -3.73 18.18 -10.54
C GLN A 257 -3.81 16.66 -10.71
N LEU A 258 -3.67 15.93 -9.61
CA LEU A 258 -3.73 14.47 -9.61
C LEU A 258 -5.18 14.02 -9.82
N LYS A 259 -5.48 13.56 -11.04
CA LYS A 259 -6.76 12.90 -11.35
C LYS A 259 -6.89 11.62 -10.53
N GLY A 260 -8.12 11.12 -10.37
CA GLY A 260 -8.35 9.80 -9.78
C GLY A 260 -7.61 8.69 -10.55
N PRO A 261 -7.46 7.49 -9.96
CA PRO A 261 -6.79 6.39 -10.63
C PRO A 261 -7.50 6.08 -11.95
N PRO A 262 -6.77 5.70 -13.01
CA PRO A 262 -7.40 5.30 -14.26
C PRO A 262 -8.39 4.16 -14.00
N VAL A 263 -9.62 4.33 -14.46
CA VAL A 263 -10.65 3.30 -14.31
C VAL A 263 -10.34 2.19 -15.31
N ILE A 264 -9.71 1.13 -14.81
CA ILE A 264 -9.27 -0.03 -15.58
C ILE A 264 -10.47 -0.75 -16.21
N LYS A 265 -11.39 -1.17 -15.34
CA LYS A 265 -12.64 -1.80 -15.70
C LYS A 265 -13.51 -1.67 -14.46
N GLN A 266 -14.45 -0.73 -14.49
CA GLN A 266 -15.38 -0.59 -13.38
C GLN A 266 -16.16 -1.90 -13.28
N ILE A 267 -15.94 -2.65 -12.19
CA ILE A 267 -16.85 -3.71 -11.82
C ILE A 267 -18.14 -3.01 -11.44
N LEU A 268 -19.11 -3.04 -12.34
CA LEU A 268 -20.45 -2.59 -12.04
C LEU A 268 -20.96 -3.45 -10.91
N VAL A 269 -20.90 -2.92 -9.69
CA VAL A 269 -21.48 -3.55 -8.51
C VAL A 269 -22.98 -3.32 -8.59
N VAL A 270 -23.64 -4.09 -9.46
CA VAL A 270 -25.09 -4.17 -9.46
C VAL A 270 -25.45 -5.15 -8.35
N LYS A 271 -26.29 -4.73 -7.41
CA LYS A 271 -26.88 -5.65 -6.44
C LYS A 271 -27.78 -6.61 -7.22
N PRO A 272 -27.44 -7.90 -7.33
CA PRO A 272 -28.30 -8.84 -8.04
C PRO A 272 -29.63 -9.00 -7.29
N PRO A 273 -30.71 -9.38 -7.98
CA PRO A 273 -31.89 -9.87 -7.29
C PRO A 273 -31.49 -11.09 -6.46
N ILE A 274 -31.70 -11.01 -5.14
CA ILE A 274 -31.44 -12.12 -4.22
C ILE A 274 -32.77 -12.85 -4.01
N ILE A 275 -32.85 -14.09 -4.48
CA ILE A 275 -33.99 -14.98 -4.21
C ILE A 275 -33.62 -15.80 -2.98
N ALA A 276 -34.44 -15.72 -1.93
CA ALA A 276 -34.19 -16.47 -0.71
C ALA A 276 -34.66 -17.93 -0.88
N ALA A 277 -33.73 -18.87 -0.77
CA ALA A 277 -34.04 -20.29 -0.68
C ALA A 277 -34.68 -20.63 0.69
N ARG A 278 -35.53 -21.66 0.71
CA ARG A 278 -36.05 -22.29 1.92
C ARG A 278 -34.91 -22.97 2.68
N ALA A 279 -35.05 -23.03 4.00
CA ALA A 279 -34.12 -23.78 4.84
C ALA A 279 -34.19 -25.28 4.48
N MET A 280 -33.02 -25.90 4.39
CA MET A 280 -32.86 -27.33 4.11
C MET A 280 -32.22 -28.00 5.33
N ASP A 281 -32.71 -29.17 5.71
CA ASP A 281 -32.11 -30.00 6.77
C ASP A 281 -31.10 -30.98 6.15
N ILE A 282 -30.01 -30.43 5.60
CA ILE A 282 -29.01 -31.17 4.86
C ILE A 282 -27.64 -30.98 5.51
N ASN A 283 -26.93 -32.09 5.70
CA ASN A 283 -25.59 -32.07 6.25
C ASN A 283 -24.52 -31.74 5.18
N ASN A 284 -24.27 -30.45 4.98
CA ASN A 284 -23.27 -29.91 4.04
C ASN A 284 -21.80 -30.27 4.38
N SER A 285 -21.55 -31.01 5.48
CA SER A 285 -20.20 -31.53 5.79
C SER A 285 -19.82 -32.79 4.99
N THR A 286 -20.74 -33.31 4.18
CA THR A 286 -20.55 -34.53 3.39
C THR A 286 -20.72 -34.25 1.89
N ILE A 287 -20.05 -35.02 1.02
CA ILE A 287 -20.24 -34.92 -0.44
C ILE A 287 -21.71 -35.13 -0.81
N SER A 288 -22.36 -36.16 -0.27
CA SER A 288 -23.77 -36.44 -0.54
C SER A 288 -24.69 -35.31 -0.06
N GLY A 289 -24.40 -34.72 1.11
CA GLY A 289 -25.13 -33.55 1.57
C GLY A 289 -24.97 -32.34 0.64
N ASN A 290 -23.76 -32.06 0.15
CA ASN A 290 -23.57 -30.98 -0.82
C ASN A 290 -24.31 -31.24 -2.14
N ILE A 291 -24.32 -32.48 -2.61
CA ILE A 291 -25.10 -32.87 -3.80
C ILE A 291 -26.59 -32.65 -3.55
N HIS A 292 -27.13 -33.12 -2.42
CA HIS A 292 -28.55 -32.91 -2.09
C HIS A 292 -28.90 -31.43 -1.95
N ALA A 293 -28.02 -30.61 -1.34
CA ALA A 293 -28.25 -29.18 -1.22
C ALA A 293 -28.34 -28.50 -2.59
N VAL A 294 -27.49 -28.90 -3.54
CA VAL A 294 -27.56 -28.39 -4.93
C VAL A 294 -28.87 -28.82 -5.61
N VAL A 295 -29.25 -30.09 -5.49
CA VAL A 295 -30.51 -30.60 -6.08
C VAL A 295 -31.73 -29.90 -5.49
N ASP A 296 -31.80 -29.75 -4.17
CA ASP A 296 -32.91 -29.05 -3.49
C ASP A 296 -32.96 -27.57 -3.87
N LEU A 297 -31.81 -26.91 -4.06
CA LEU A 297 -31.77 -25.51 -4.53
C LEU A 297 -32.32 -25.39 -5.95
N LEU A 298 -31.96 -26.30 -6.85
CA LEU A 298 -32.48 -26.33 -8.21
C LEU A 298 -34.00 -26.59 -8.23
N ALA A 299 -34.47 -27.56 -7.43
CA ALA A 299 -35.90 -27.87 -7.31
C ALA A 299 -36.71 -26.69 -6.76
N GLN A 300 -36.14 -25.90 -5.84
CA GLN A 300 -36.80 -24.70 -5.31
C GLN A 300 -36.97 -23.58 -6.33
N ASP A 301 -36.10 -23.54 -7.35
CA ASP A 301 -36.18 -22.59 -8.46
C ASP A 301 -37.03 -23.12 -9.62
N GLY A 302 -37.72 -24.26 -9.42
CA GLY A 302 -38.62 -24.86 -10.41
C GLY A 302 -37.95 -25.84 -11.37
N PHE A 303 -36.66 -26.17 -11.15
CA PHE A 303 -35.96 -27.19 -11.93
C PHE A 303 -36.13 -28.56 -11.26
N ASP A 304 -37.23 -29.25 -11.57
CA ASP A 304 -37.46 -30.61 -11.10
C ASP A 304 -36.65 -31.60 -11.95
N VAL A 305 -35.54 -32.10 -11.40
CA VAL A 305 -34.61 -33.02 -12.10
C VAL A 305 -35.23 -34.42 -12.29
N GLY A 306 -36.37 -34.72 -11.67
CA GLY A 306 -36.92 -36.08 -11.61
C GLY A 306 -38.29 -36.31 -12.27
N ASN A 307 -38.92 -35.28 -12.84
CA ASN A 307 -40.31 -35.37 -13.32
C ASN A 307 -40.38 -35.17 -14.85
N GLU A 308 -40.39 -36.27 -15.60
CA GLU A 308 -40.47 -36.27 -17.07
C GLU A 308 -41.85 -35.84 -17.63
N SER A 309 -42.77 -35.37 -16.77
CA SER A 309 -44.21 -35.35 -17.08
C SER A 309 -44.70 -34.06 -17.76
N GLU A 310 -43.97 -32.93 -17.72
CA GLU A 310 -44.37 -31.69 -18.39
C GLU A 310 -43.17 -31.01 -19.10
N PRO A 311 -43.16 -30.95 -20.45
CA PRO A 311 -41.97 -30.61 -21.24
C PRO A 311 -41.77 -29.11 -21.56
N GLU A 312 -42.22 -28.18 -20.70
CA GLU A 312 -42.04 -26.74 -20.97
C GLU A 312 -41.51 -26.00 -19.72
N GLU A 313 -40.22 -25.62 -19.71
CA GLU A 313 -39.80 -24.37 -20.38
C GLU A 313 -38.35 -23.97 -20.06
N ASN A 314 -37.59 -24.61 -19.17
CA ASN A 314 -36.21 -24.20 -18.92
C ASN A 314 -35.25 -25.37 -18.74
N ASP A 315 -34.75 -25.87 -19.87
CA ASP A 315 -33.66 -26.83 -19.87
C ASP A 315 -32.34 -26.16 -19.42
N LEU A 316 -31.82 -26.61 -18.27
CA LEU A 316 -30.54 -26.15 -17.75
C LEU A 316 -29.35 -26.77 -18.49
N GLU A 317 -29.57 -27.78 -19.34
CA GLU A 317 -28.50 -28.47 -20.06
C GLU A 317 -27.62 -27.52 -20.84
N ASP A 318 -28.17 -26.41 -21.36
CA ASP A 318 -27.42 -25.40 -22.12
C ASP A 318 -26.64 -24.42 -21.25
N TYR A 319 -26.99 -24.29 -19.96
CA TYR A 319 -26.53 -23.21 -19.09
C TYR A 319 -25.39 -23.62 -18.15
N VAL A 320 -24.52 -22.65 -17.86
CA VAL A 320 -23.52 -22.77 -16.80
C VAL A 320 -24.10 -22.23 -15.50
N VAL A 321 -24.27 -23.11 -14.52
CA VAL A 321 -24.68 -22.74 -13.16
C VAL A 321 -23.46 -22.76 -12.24
N LEU A 322 -23.21 -21.65 -11.54
CA LEU A 322 -22.09 -21.50 -10.63
C LEU A 322 -22.59 -21.60 -9.19
N PHE A 323 -22.21 -22.68 -8.51
CA PHE A 323 -22.44 -22.82 -7.08
C PHE A 323 -21.20 -22.34 -6.32
N HIS A 324 -21.38 -21.39 -5.41
CA HIS A 324 -20.33 -20.89 -4.53
C HIS A 324 -20.76 -21.00 -3.07
N GLY A 325 -19.85 -21.40 -2.20
CA GLY A 325 -20.13 -21.59 -0.77
C GLY A 325 -19.07 -22.45 -0.11
N ASP A 326 -19.21 -22.68 1.19
CA ASP A 326 -18.39 -23.66 1.93
C ASP A 326 -18.88 -25.09 1.60
N LEU A 327 -18.64 -25.51 0.36
CA LEU A 327 -18.89 -26.88 -0.13
C LEU A 327 -17.69 -27.80 0.12
N GLY A 328 -16.67 -27.30 0.83
CA GLY A 328 -15.43 -28.02 1.09
C GLY A 328 -15.62 -29.01 2.23
N MET A 329 -15.32 -30.28 1.97
CA MET A 329 -15.14 -31.23 3.07
C MET A 329 -13.86 -30.87 3.84
N ARG A 330 -13.99 -30.54 5.13
CA ARG A 330 -12.90 -30.78 6.07
C ARG A 330 -12.70 -32.30 6.15
N THR A 331 -11.88 -32.84 5.25
CA THR A 331 -11.21 -34.11 5.53
C THR A 331 -10.27 -33.83 6.70
N SER A 332 -10.80 -33.95 7.91
CA SER A 332 -9.95 -34.00 9.10
C SER A 332 -9.02 -35.18 8.86
N PRO A 333 -7.69 -34.98 8.76
CA PRO A 333 -6.79 -36.10 8.60
C PRO A 333 -7.03 -36.99 9.81
N GLY A 334 -7.57 -38.18 9.54
CA GLY A 334 -7.92 -39.13 10.58
C GLY A 334 -6.69 -39.32 11.47
N ARG A 335 -6.82 -38.94 12.74
CA ARG A 335 -5.80 -39.22 13.74
C ARG A 335 -5.64 -40.74 13.75
N PRO A 336 -4.46 -41.30 13.42
CA PRO A 336 -4.31 -42.74 13.37
C PRO A 336 -4.54 -43.27 14.78
N THR A 337 -5.65 -43.97 14.98
CA THR A 337 -5.89 -44.76 16.18
C THR A 337 -4.91 -45.92 16.16
N THR A 338 -3.93 -45.88 17.06
CA THR A 338 -3.00 -46.98 17.30
C THR A 338 -3.77 -48.16 17.90
N SER A 339 -4.25 -49.06 17.05
CA SER A 339 -4.59 -50.42 17.45
C SER A 339 -3.67 -51.38 16.70
N SER A 340 -2.78 -52.00 17.48
CA SER A 340 -1.93 -53.10 17.06
C SER A 340 -2.79 -54.28 16.64
N ASP A 341 -2.82 -54.61 15.35
CA ASP A 341 -2.84 -56.03 14.98
C ASP A 341 -2.21 -56.28 13.60
N ARG A 342 -1.45 -57.38 13.52
CA ARG A 342 -0.61 -57.77 12.39
C ARG A 342 -1.44 -58.51 11.34
N GLY A 343 -1.15 -58.26 10.05
CA GLY A 343 -1.36 -59.29 9.02
C GLY A 343 -1.66 -58.78 7.62
N ASN A 344 -0.70 -59.05 6.72
CA ASN A 344 -0.84 -59.23 5.27
C ASN A 344 -0.87 -58.01 4.33
N THR A 345 0.23 -57.98 3.57
CA THR A 345 0.48 -57.45 2.22
C THR A 345 -0.71 -57.46 1.26
N LEU A 346 -0.95 -56.31 0.60
CA LEU A 346 -1.33 -56.14 -0.81
C LEU A 346 -1.02 -54.68 -1.24
N GLY A 347 -0.72 -54.50 -2.53
CA GLY A 347 0.06 -53.39 -3.12
C GLY A 347 -0.54 -51.97 -3.08
N PRO A 348 0.15 -50.99 -3.69
CA PRO A 348 -0.22 -49.58 -3.61
C PRO A 348 -1.55 -49.33 -4.33
N VAL A 349 -2.57 -48.99 -3.53
CA VAL A 349 -3.84 -48.48 -4.04
C VAL A 349 -3.61 -47.05 -4.54
N SER A 350 -3.96 -46.86 -5.80
CA SER A 350 -4.08 -45.61 -6.52
C SER A 350 -4.68 -44.50 -5.64
N THR A 351 -4.00 -43.36 -5.62
CA THR A 351 -4.54 -42.09 -5.18
C THR A 351 -5.78 -41.75 -6.01
N CYS A 352 -6.92 -41.58 -5.34
CA CYS A 352 -8.13 -41.01 -5.93
C CYS A 352 -7.89 -39.52 -6.22
N ASP A 353 -7.70 -39.21 -7.49
CA ASP A 353 -7.84 -37.86 -8.04
C ASP A 353 -9.34 -37.53 -8.16
N PHE A 354 -9.96 -37.06 -7.07
CA PHE A 354 -11.28 -36.44 -7.13
C PHE A 354 -11.26 -35.17 -6.29
N CYS A 355 -10.83 -34.08 -6.94
CA CYS A 355 -11.20 -32.69 -6.70
C CYS A 355 -10.40 -31.84 -7.70
N ALA A 356 -10.96 -31.62 -8.89
CA ALA A 356 -10.52 -30.62 -9.85
C ALA A 356 -11.72 -30.09 -10.60
#